data_AF-A0A9D8SF63-F1
#
_entry.id   AF-A0A9D8SF63-F1
#
_cell.length_a   1.000
_cell.length_b   1.000
_cell.length_c   1.000
_cell.angle_alpha   90.00
_cell.angle_beta   90.00
_cell.angle_gamma   90.00
#
_symmetry.space_group_name_H-M   'P 1'
#
loop_
_entity.id
_entity.type
_entity.pdbx_description
1 polymer ?
#
loop_
_entity_poly.entity_id
_entity_poly.type
_entity_poly.pdbx_seq_one_letter_code
_entity_poly.pdbx_strand_id
1 'polypeptide(L)'
;MAKEVVTPQDEMLASAQTQGENFFEKNSKMVVVAIVVIFVLAAAIFGYKKVIVEPRNVKAQEMLYEAQYQFESQNADFALALNGDENTPGFAQVVEQYGNTPAGNLARMYAAACSLRLGEFDQAQSFINSFKNVKGVPGAIINAMAAGIKGDIAVEKGDNAGAAKLFEQAAKVSENDFTTPMYLRKAALAYSAMGDAAKAEALLKTVSEQYPASYDAREATKLVD
;
A
#
# COMPACT_ATOMS: atom_id res chain seq x y z
N MET A 1 -25.01 -29.16 -61.62
CA MET A 1 -24.59 -27.98 -60.84
C MET A 1 -25.04 -28.21 -59.41
N ALA A 2 -24.12 -28.43 -58.47
CA ALA A 2 -24.47 -28.64 -57.07
C ALA A 2 -24.91 -27.28 -56.47
N LYS A 3 -26.10 -27.23 -55.86
CA LYS A 3 -26.53 -26.08 -55.06
C LYS A 3 -25.80 -26.16 -53.72
N GLU A 4 -24.98 -25.16 -53.44
CA GLU A 4 -24.39 -24.96 -52.10
C GLU A 4 -25.53 -24.83 -51.09
N VAL A 5 -25.53 -25.68 -50.07
CA VAL A 5 -26.48 -25.62 -48.96
C VAL A 5 -25.93 -24.62 -47.96
N VAL A 6 -26.44 -23.38 -48.03
CA VAL A 6 -26.12 -22.32 -47.06
C VAL A 6 -26.71 -22.73 -45.71
N THR A 7 -25.90 -22.78 -44.67
CA THR A 7 -26.35 -23.20 -43.33
C THR A 7 -26.95 -22.02 -42.56
N PRO A 8 -27.84 -22.25 -41.57
CA PRO A 8 -28.40 -21.17 -40.74
C PRO A 8 -27.33 -20.35 -39.98
N GLN A 9 -26.16 -20.93 -39.72
CA GLN A 9 -25.01 -20.20 -39.17
C GLN A 9 -24.41 -19.21 -40.17
N ASP A 10 -24.36 -19.57 -41.46
CA ASP A 10 -23.87 -18.70 -42.53
C ASP A 10 -24.82 -17.51 -42.77
N GLU A 11 -26.13 -17.72 -42.69
CA GLU A 11 -27.11 -16.63 -42.76
C GLU A 11 -27.03 -15.68 -41.56
N MET A 12 -26.81 -16.22 -40.35
CA MET A 12 -26.68 -15.40 -39.14
C MET A 12 -25.39 -14.56 -39.16
N LEU A 13 -24.28 -15.14 -39.63
CA LEU A 13 -23.01 -14.44 -39.86
C LEU A 13 -23.13 -13.37 -40.95
N ALA A 14 -23.77 -13.71 -42.08
CA ALA A 14 -24.02 -12.76 -43.16
C ALA A 14 -24.91 -11.59 -42.71
N SER A 15 -25.99 -11.86 -41.96
CA SER A 15 -26.88 -10.82 -41.44
C SER A 15 -26.18 -9.91 -40.42
N ALA A 16 -25.29 -10.44 -39.58
CA ALA A 16 -24.48 -9.67 -38.65
C ALA A 16 -23.45 -8.80 -39.39
N GLN A 17 -22.83 -9.31 -40.46
CA GLN A 17 -21.97 -8.53 -41.37
C GLN A 17 -22.77 -7.40 -42.03
N THR A 18 -23.92 -7.70 -42.64
CA THR A 18 -24.75 -6.69 -43.32
C THR A 18 -25.30 -5.63 -42.36
N GLN A 19 -25.59 -5.99 -41.10
CA GLN A 19 -25.99 -5.01 -40.07
C GLN A 19 -24.81 -4.14 -39.62
N GLY A 20 -23.62 -4.72 -39.45
CA GLY A 20 -22.39 -3.99 -39.15
C GLY A 20 -21.99 -3.02 -40.26
N GLU A 21 -22.09 -3.46 -41.52
CA GLU A 21 -21.83 -2.67 -42.73
C GLU A 21 -22.83 -1.51 -42.85
N ASN A 22 -24.14 -1.76 -42.71
CA ASN A 22 -25.15 -0.70 -42.78
C ASN A 22 -25.04 0.33 -41.64
N PHE A 23 -24.63 -0.09 -40.44
CA PHE A 23 -24.43 0.82 -39.32
C PHE A 23 -23.16 1.67 -39.51
N PHE A 24 -22.08 1.05 -39.96
CA PHE A 24 -20.83 1.73 -40.25
C PHE A 24 -20.97 2.69 -41.42
N GLU A 25 -21.67 2.34 -42.51
CA GLU A 25 -21.89 3.26 -43.63
C GLU A 25 -22.71 4.48 -43.22
N LYS A 26 -23.83 4.28 -42.49
CA LYS A 26 -24.72 5.37 -42.05
C LYS A 26 -24.08 6.29 -41.01
N ASN A 27 -23.22 5.76 -40.14
CA ASN A 27 -22.61 6.51 -39.04
C ASN A 27 -21.08 6.65 -39.15
N SER A 28 -20.48 6.31 -40.30
CA SER A 28 -19.03 6.22 -40.54
C SER A 28 -18.28 7.44 -40.01
N LYS A 29 -18.79 8.65 -40.31
CA LYS A 29 -18.21 9.91 -39.85
C LYS A 29 -18.22 10.03 -38.31
N MET A 30 -19.33 9.66 -37.66
CA MET A 30 -19.46 9.72 -36.21
C MET A 30 -18.58 8.67 -35.52
N VAL A 31 -18.51 7.46 -36.08
CA VAL A 31 -17.65 6.37 -35.58
C VAL A 31 -16.17 6.75 -35.70
N VAL A 32 -15.75 7.30 -36.85
CA VAL A 32 -14.37 7.78 -37.05
C VAL A 32 -14.04 8.91 -36.09
N VAL A 33 -14.94 9.89 -35.90
CA VAL A 33 -14.75 10.98 -34.92
C VAL A 33 -14.61 10.42 -33.50
N ALA A 34 -15.46 9.46 -33.10
CA ALA A 34 -15.39 8.84 -31.78
C ALA A 34 -14.05 8.12 -31.56
N ILE A 35 -13.56 7.36 -32.55
CA ILE A 35 -12.27 6.68 -32.49
C ILE A 35 -11.12 7.70 -32.40
N VAL A 36 -11.15 8.76 -33.20
CA VAL A 36 -10.14 9.83 -33.14
C VAL A 36 -10.13 10.49 -31.76
N VAL A 37 -11.29 10.78 -31.18
CA VAL A 37 -11.39 11.35 -29.83
C VAL A 37 -10.77 10.41 -28.80
N ILE A 38 -11.08 9.11 -28.84
CA ILE A 38 -10.49 8.11 -27.94
C ILE A 38 -8.96 8.07 -28.11
N PHE A 39 -8.47 8.10 -29.35
CA PHE A 39 -7.05 8.08 -29.63
C PHE A 39 -6.33 9.33 -29.10
N VAL A 40 -6.91 10.52 -29.31
CA VAL A 40 -6.39 11.78 -28.79
C VAL A 40 -6.36 11.77 -27.26
N LEU A 41 -7.41 11.26 -26.60
CA LEU A 41 -7.44 11.11 -25.14
C LEU A 41 -6.36 10.14 -24.66
N ALA A 42 -6.20 8.99 -25.32
CA ALA A 42 -5.16 8.02 -24.97
C ALA A 42 -3.75 8.63 -25.15
N ALA A 43 -3.50 9.35 -26.23
CA ALA A 43 -2.23 10.04 -26.49
C ALA A 43 -1.95 11.13 -25.45
N ALA A 44 -2.96 11.92 -25.07
CA ALA A 44 -2.84 12.93 -24.02
C ALA A 44 -2.52 12.31 -22.66
N ILE A 45 -3.21 11.22 -22.29
CA ILE A 45 -2.94 10.47 -21.04
C ILE A 45 -1.52 9.90 -21.06
N PHE A 46 -1.09 9.31 -22.18
CA PHE A 46 0.25 8.76 -22.33
C PHE A 46 1.33 9.84 -22.23
N GLY A 47 1.16 10.95 -22.95
CA GLY A 47 2.07 12.10 -22.89
C GLY A 47 2.18 12.69 -21.49
N TYR A 48 1.05 12.88 -20.80
CA TYR A 48 1.05 13.36 -19.41
C TYR A 48 1.78 12.40 -18.47
N LYS A 49 1.54 11.08 -18.58
CA LYS A 49 2.26 10.09 -17.77
C LYS A 49 3.77 10.15 -18.01
N LYS A 50 4.20 10.19 -19.27
CA LYS A 50 5.62 10.13 -19.63
C LYS A 50 6.38 11.41 -19.28
N VAL A 51 5.78 12.57 -19.50
CA VAL A 51 6.47 13.87 -19.37
C VAL A 51 6.32 14.48 -17.97
N ILE A 52 5.22 14.19 -17.27
CA ILE A 52 4.93 14.81 -15.97
C ILE A 52 5.02 13.80 -14.83
N VAL A 53 4.32 12.67 -14.93
CA VAL A 53 4.20 11.71 -13.80
C VAL A 53 5.49 10.95 -13.56
N GLU A 54 6.13 10.42 -14.61
CA GLU A 54 7.36 9.63 -14.48
C GLU A 54 8.53 10.44 -13.89
N PRO A 55 8.92 11.62 -14.41
CA PRO A 55 10.03 12.39 -13.83
C PRO A 55 9.76 12.83 -12.40
N ARG A 56 8.49 13.14 -12.09
CA ARG A 56 8.06 13.48 -10.74
C ARG A 56 8.21 12.30 -9.77
N ASN A 57 7.96 11.07 -10.22
CA ASN A 57 8.20 9.89 -9.39
C ASN A 57 9.71 9.60 -9.21
N VAL A 58 10.54 9.80 -10.24
CA VAL A 58 12.00 9.63 -10.13
C VAL A 58 12.57 10.56 -9.07
N LYS A 59 12.26 11.86 -9.13
CA LYS A 59 12.70 12.83 -8.10
C LYS A 59 12.20 12.47 -6.70
N ALA A 60 10.94 12.01 -6.61
CA ALA A 60 10.38 11.56 -5.35
C ALA A 60 11.13 10.34 -4.77
N GLN A 61 11.59 9.44 -5.63
CA GLN A 61 12.37 8.27 -5.22
C GLN A 61 13.78 8.65 -4.76
N GLU A 62 14.43 9.61 -5.44
CA GLU A 62 15.74 10.14 -5.04
C GLU A 62 15.67 10.76 -3.64
N MET A 63 14.72 11.67 -3.41
CA MET A 63 14.55 12.30 -2.10
C MET A 63 14.11 11.30 -1.02
N LEU A 64 13.25 10.34 -1.36
CA LEU A 64 12.85 9.28 -0.44
C LEU A 64 14.05 8.44 0.00
N TYR A 65 14.94 8.09 -0.94
CA TYR A 65 16.12 7.29 -0.65
C TYR A 65 17.06 7.99 0.32
N GLU A 66 17.28 9.30 0.13
CA GLU A 66 18.09 10.10 1.06
C GLU A 66 17.50 10.13 2.47
N ALA A 67 16.17 10.32 2.60
CA ALA A 67 15.49 10.27 3.89
C ALA A 67 15.53 8.86 4.52
N GLN A 68 15.39 7.80 3.72
CA GLN A 68 15.50 6.41 4.18
C GLN A 68 16.90 6.10 4.73
N TYR A 69 17.94 6.61 4.09
CA TYR A 69 19.31 6.43 4.57
C TYR A 69 19.49 6.96 6.01
N GLN A 70 18.89 8.11 6.32
CA GLN A 70 18.91 8.65 7.69
C GLN A 70 18.11 7.79 8.67
N PHE A 71 16.94 7.31 8.25
CA PHE A 71 16.06 6.45 9.05
C PHE A 71 16.67 5.07 9.37
N GLU A 72 17.41 4.49 8.43
CA GLU A 72 17.97 3.14 8.53
C GLU A 72 19.41 3.13 9.06
N SER A 73 19.99 4.31 9.31
CA SER A 73 21.35 4.41 9.85
C SER A 73 21.45 3.85 11.27
N GLN A 74 22.63 3.36 11.64
CA GLN A 74 22.87 2.76 12.96
C GLN A 74 22.56 3.71 14.13
N ASN A 75 22.71 5.02 13.90
CA ASN A 75 22.35 6.09 14.83
C ASN A 75 21.24 6.95 14.21
N ALA A 76 20.12 6.32 13.86
CA ALA A 76 19.00 6.97 13.18
C ALA A 76 18.56 8.25 13.90
N ASP A 77 18.62 9.37 13.18
CA ASP A 77 18.03 10.63 13.60
C ASP A 77 16.64 10.77 12.97
N PHE A 78 15.60 10.41 13.74
CA PHE A 78 14.22 10.45 13.26
C PHE A 78 13.73 11.87 13.00
N ALA A 79 14.29 12.88 13.67
CA ALA A 79 13.93 14.28 13.45
C ALA A 79 14.50 14.76 12.11
N LEU A 80 15.75 14.42 11.81
CA LEU A 80 16.36 14.70 10.51
C LEU A 80 15.69 13.90 9.39
N ALA A 81 15.40 12.61 9.60
CA ALA A 81 14.72 11.79 8.59
C ALA A 81 13.30 12.30 8.28
N LEU A 82 12.59 12.83 9.29
CA LEU A 82 11.26 13.40 9.10
C LEU A 82 11.30 14.77 8.41
N ASN A 83 12.08 15.71 8.96
CA ASN A 83 12.02 17.12 8.59
C ASN A 83 13.03 17.50 7.51
N GLY A 84 14.13 16.76 7.40
CA GLY A 84 15.27 17.13 6.58
C GLY A 84 16.06 18.30 7.17
N ASP A 85 16.99 18.80 6.38
CA ASP A 85 17.72 20.04 6.62
C ASP A 85 17.94 20.79 5.29
N GLU A 86 18.80 21.81 5.28
CA GLU A 86 19.09 22.60 4.08
C GLU A 86 19.70 21.80 2.93
N ASN A 87 20.33 20.66 3.23
CA ASN A 87 21.08 19.84 2.27
C ASN A 87 20.42 18.49 1.98
N THR A 88 19.59 17.99 2.89
CA THR A 88 19.02 16.65 2.85
C THR A 88 17.49 16.72 2.99
N PRO A 89 16.73 16.15 2.05
CA PRO A 89 15.28 16.11 2.13
C PRO A 89 14.80 15.14 3.23
N GLY A 90 13.75 15.54 3.96
CA GLY A 90 13.03 14.69 4.90
C GLY A 90 11.76 14.08 4.32
N PHE A 91 11.22 13.04 4.96
CA PHE A 91 9.98 12.40 4.53
C PHE A 91 8.80 13.38 4.44
N ALA A 92 8.69 14.36 5.35
CA ALA A 92 7.63 15.36 5.30
C ALA A 92 7.69 16.18 4.00
N GLN A 93 8.90 16.57 3.57
CA GLN A 93 9.11 17.28 2.31
C GLN A 93 8.76 16.41 1.09
N VAL A 94 9.09 15.12 1.12
CA VAL A 94 8.69 14.17 0.06
C VAL A 94 7.16 14.03 -0.01
N VAL A 95 6.48 13.98 1.14
CA VAL A 95 5.01 13.93 1.20
C VAL A 95 4.39 15.22 0.65
N GLU A 96 4.90 16.38 1.03
CA GLU A 96 4.41 17.69 0.59
C GLU A 96 4.56 17.86 -0.93
N GLN A 97 5.75 17.62 -1.45
CA GLN A 97 6.05 17.84 -2.86
C GLN A 97 5.57 16.70 -3.76
N TYR A 98 5.56 15.46 -3.27
CA TYR A 98 5.35 14.27 -4.11
C TYR A 98 4.31 13.29 -3.56
N GLY A 99 3.46 13.68 -2.61
CA GLY A 99 2.49 12.77 -1.98
C GLY A 99 1.49 12.09 -2.93
N ASN A 100 1.37 12.53 -4.19
CA ASN A 100 0.57 11.87 -5.22
C ASN A 100 1.31 10.78 -6.00
N THR A 101 2.61 10.59 -5.78
CA THR A 101 3.42 9.54 -6.38
C THR A 101 3.48 8.31 -5.46
N PRO A 102 3.82 7.12 -6.00
CA PRO A 102 4.11 5.94 -5.17
C PRO A 102 5.17 6.18 -4.09
N ALA A 103 6.25 6.88 -4.42
CA ALA A 103 7.31 7.21 -3.46
C ALA A 103 6.82 8.17 -2.37
N GLY A 104 6.07 9.22 -2.72
CA GLY A 104 5.48 10.11 -1.72
C GLY A 104 4.41 9.44 -0.87
N ASN A 105 3.71 8.43 -1.40
CA ASN A 105 2.84 7.60 -0.58
C ASN A 105 3.62 6.74 0.42
N LEU A 106 4.73 6.13 0.01
CA LEU A 106 5.61 5.39 0.92
C LEU A 106 6.22 6.32 1.98
N ALA A 107 6.61 7.55 1.60
CA ALA A 107 7.10 8.57 2.52
C ALA A 107 6.11 8.89 3.64
N ARG A 108 4.78 8.79 3.41
CA ARG A 108 3.78 8.97 4.47
C ARG A 108 3.91 7.92 5.58
N MET A 109 4.16 6.66 5.22
CA MET A 109 4.32 5.60 6.20
C MET A 109 5.58 5.83 7.04
N TYR A 110 6.69 6.19 6.39
CA TYR A 110 7.94 6.52 7.09
C TYR A 110 7.82 7.78 7.94
N ALA A 111 7.21 8.85 7.43
CA ALA A 111 6.95 10.06 8.19
C ALA A 111 6.12 9.75 9.44
N ALA A 112 5.08 8.91 9.31
CA ALA A 112 4.31 8.46 10.46
C ALA A 112 5.15 7.68 11.48
N ALA A 113 6.05 6.80 11.01
CA ALA A 113 6.96 6.07 11.89
C ALA A 113 7.95 6.99 12.61
N CYS A 114 8.52 8.00 11.93
CA CYS A 114 9.39 8.99 12.55
C CYS A 114 8.63 9.83 13.58
N SER A 115 7.48 10.41 13.22
CA SER A 115 6.66 11.18 14.15
C SER A 115 6.28 10.36 15.38
N LEU A 116 5.93 9.08 15.21
CA LEU A 116 5.66 8.17 16.33
C LEU A 116 6.89 8.01 17.24
N ARG A 117 8.09 7.84 16.68
CA ARG A 117 9.35 7.73 17.45
C ARG A 117 9.72 9.01 18.19
N LEU A 118 9.29 10.16 17.67
CA LEU A 118 9.49 11.48 18.26
C LEU A 118 8.42 11.84 19.31
N GLY A 119 7.39 11.00 19.50
CA GLY A 119 6.27 11.28 20.40
C GLY A 119 5.19 12.20 19.80
N GLU A 120 5.27 12.50 18.50
CA GLU A 120 4.37 13.39 17.78
C GLU A 120 3.14 12.61 17.25
N PHE A 121 2.34 12.06 18.16
CA PHE A 121 1.30 11.08 17.83
C PHE A 121 0.20 11.59 16.89
N ASP A 122 -0.19 12.86 17.00
CA ASP A 122 -1.21 13.45 16.12
C ASP A 122 -0.67 13.67 14.70
N GLN A 123 0.61 14.04 14.58
CA GLN A 123 1.26 14.14 13.28
C GLN A 123 1.42 12.75 12.65
N ALA A 124 1.83 11.75 13.44
CA ALA A 124 1.89 10.36 13.01
C ALA A 124 0.54 9.87 12.48
N GLN A 125 -0.54 10.17 13.21
CA GLN A 125 -1.91 9.84 12.82
C GLN A 125 -2.30 10.50 11.49
N SER A 126 -1.95 11.78 11.30
CA SER A 126 -2.23 12.52 10.07
C SER A 126 -1.55 11.90 8.85
N PHE A 127 -0.26 11.58 8.97
CA PHE A 127 0.50 10.93 7.89
C PHE A 127 -0.07 9.55 7.56
N ILE A 128 -0.31 8.69 8.56
CA ILE A 128 -0.75 7.32 8.32
C ILE A 128 -2.20 7.23 7.83
N ASN A 129 -3.06 8.19 8.17
CA ASN A 129 -4.42 8.28 7.62
C ASN A 129 -4.41 8.69 6.15
N SER A 130 -3.38 9.42 5.72
CA SER A 130 -3.19 9.82 4.32
C SER A 130 -2.50 8.74 3.47
N PHE A 131 -1.92 7.72 4.10
CA PHE A 131 -1.32 6.58 3.41
C PHE A 131 -2.37 5.73 2.70
N LYS A 132 -2.07 5.32 1.47
CA LYS A 132 -2.90 4.42 0.66
C LYS A 132 -2.22 3.08 0.49
N ASN A 133 -3.00 2.00 0.56
CA ASN A 133 -2.47 0.65 0.39
C ASN A 133 -1.76 0.47 -0.96
N VAL A 134 -0.59 -0.13 -0.91
CA VAL A 134 0.29 -0.43 -2.05
C VAL A 134 -0.04 -1.81 -2.60
N LYS A 135 -0.03 -1.96 -3.92
CA LYS A 135 -0.31 -3.23 -4.61
C LYS A 135 0.98 -4.04 -4.80
N GLY A 136 0.82 -5.36 -4.95
CA GLY A 136 1.92 -6.28 -5.25
C GLY A 136 2.78 -6.65 -4.04
N VAL A 137 3.91 -7.30 -4.30
CA VAL A 137 4.95 -7.63 -3.32
C VAL A 137 6.14 -6.68 -3.57
N PRO A 138 6.67 -5.96 -2.56
CA PRO A 138 6.42 -6.07 -1.12
C PRO A 138 5.26 -5.22 -0.58
N GLY A 139 4.35 -4.72 -1.43
CA GLY A 139 3.23 -3.85 -1.04
C GLY A 139 2.36 -4.40 0.09
N ALA A 140 2.12 -5.72 0.14
CA ALA A 140 1.38 -6.35 1.23
C ALA A 140 2.07 -6.20 2.60
N ILE A 141 3.40 -6.33 2.64
CA ILE A 141 4.21 -6.12 3.85
C ILE A 141 4.14 -4.65 4.27
N ILE A 142 4.27 -3.72 3.33
CA ILE A 142 4.14 -2.28 3.59
C ILE A 142 2.75 -1.95 4.16
N ASN A 143 1.70 -2.57 3.65
CA ASN A 143 0.34 -2.35 4.16
C ASN A 143 0.17 -2.91 5.58
N ALA A 144 0.78 -4.06 5.89
CA ALA A 144 0.81 -4.61 7.24
C ALA A 144 1.56 -3.65 8.18
N MET A 145 2.70 -3.09 7.73
CA MET A 145 3.45 -2.07 8.46
C MET A 145 2.62 -0.83 8.77
N ALA A 146 1.91 -0.31 7.77
CA ALA A 146 1.07 0.85 7.93
C ALA A 146 -0.10 0.60 8.91
N ALA A 147 -0.70 -0.59 8.88
CA ALA A 147 -1.70 -0.99 9.87
C ALA A 147 -1.10 -1.12 11.28
N GLY A 148 0.12 -1.66 11.37
CA GLY A 148 0.89 -1.72 12.60
C GLY A 148 1.15 -0.36 13.24
N ILE A 149 1.53 0.64 12.44
CA ILE A 149 1.74 2.03 12.93
C ILE A 149 0.44 2.58 13.53
N LYS A 150 -0.73 2.28 12.96
CA LYS A 150 -2.02 2.68 13.56
C LYS A 150 -2.24 2.02 14.92
N GLY A 151 -1.88 0.73 15.04
CA GLY A 151 -1.91 0.03 16.33
C GLY A 151 -0.97 0.65 17.35
N ASP A 152 0.24 1.02 16.94
CA ASP A 152 1.22 1.69 17.81
C ASP A 152 0.72 3.05 18.31
N ILE A 153 0.16 3.86 17.41
CA ILE A 153 -0.46 5.14 17.81
C ILE A 153 -1.60 4.90 18.82
N ALA A 154 -2.40 3.84 18.65
CA ALA A 154 -3.46 3.51 19.60
C ALA A 154 -2.90 3.13 20.98
N VAL A 155 -1.80 2.37 21.05
CA VAL A 155 -1.09 2.07 22.32
C VAL A 155 -0.63 3.37 22.99
N GLU A 156 0.04 4.25 22.26
CA GLU A 156 0.56 5.51 22.81
C GLU A 156 -0.56 6.45 23.29
N LYS A 157 -1.76 6.34 22.71
CA LYS A 157 -2.97 7.04 23.16
C LYS A 157 -3.73 6.32 24.29
N GLY A 158 -3.23 5.19 24.78
CA GLY A 158 -3.83 4.40 25.84
C GLY A 158 -5.01 3.51 25.41
N ASP A 159 -5.30 3.43 24.12
CA ASP A 159 -6.36 2.56 23.57
C ASP A 159 -5.82 1.16 23.25
N ASN A 160 -5.52 0.39 24.30
CA ASN A 160 -5.03 -0.99 24.17
C ASN A 160 -6.04 -1.92 23.46
N ALA A 161 -7.35 -1.66 23.63
CA ALA A 161 -8.40 -2.45 22.99
C ALA A 161 -8.45 -2.23 21.47
N GLY A 162 -8.34 -0.98 21.03
CA GLY A 162 -8.19 -0.62 19.62
C GLY A 162 -6.87 -1.12 19.05
N ALA A 163 -5.76 -0.95 19.78
CA ALA A 163 -4.45 -1.42 19.39
C ALA A 163 -4.42 -2.93 19.11
N ALA A 164 -4.97 -3.75 20.02
CA ALA A 164 -5.01 -5.19 19.86
C ALA A 164 -5.72 -5.61 18.57
N LYS A 165 -6.86 -4.99 18.26
CA LYS A 165 -7.61 -5.23 17.01
C LYS A 165 -6.82 -4.81 15.77
N LEU A 166 -6.15 -3.65 15.82
CA LEU A 166 -5.35 -3.15 14.72
C LEU A 166 -4.13 -4.03 14.45
N PHE A 167 -3.50 -4.57 15.50
CA PHE A 167 -2.39 -5.52 15.35
C PHE A 167 -2.87 -6.88 14.82
N GLU A 168 -3.99 -7.43 15.32
CA GLU A 168 -4.59 -8.64 14.73
C GLU A 168 -4.95 -8.43 13.25
N GLN A 169 -5.43 -7.24 12.89
CA GLN A 169 -5.68 -6.89 11.49
C GLN A 169 -4.37 -6.83 10.70
N ALA A 170 -3.34 -6.15 11.21
CA ALA A 170 -2.04 -6.03 10.58
C ALA A 170 -1.40 -7.39 10.29
N ALA A 171 -1.47 -8.32 11.25
CA ALA A 171 -1.01 -9.70 11.10
C ALA A 171 -1.70 -10.46 9.95
N LYS A 172 -2.96 -10.12 9.65
CA LYS A 172 -3.78 -10.72 8.58
C LYS A 172 -3.67 -10.01 7.22
N VAL A 173 -3.08 -8.81 7.17
CA VAL A 173 -2.90 -8.07 5.91
C VAL A 173 -1.96 -8.83 4.97
N SER A 174 -0.92 -9.45 5.53
CA SER A 174 -0.01 -10.31 4.81
C SER A 174 0.53 -11.37 5.76
N GLU A 175 0.19 -12.63 5.51
CA GLU A 175 0.84 -13.76 6.20
C GLU A 175 2.28 -13.89 5.68
N ASN A 176 3.26 -13.68 6.57
CA ASN A 176 4.68 -13.84 6.30
C ASN A 176 5.49 -13.94 7.60
N ASP A 177 6.71 -14.46 7.51
CA ASP A 177 7.57 -14.74 8.68
C ASP A 177 8.15 -13.50 9.36
N PHE A 178 7.85 -12.30 8.85
CA PHE A 178 8.39 -11.05 9.37
C PHE A 178 7.33 -10.25 10.14
N THR A 179 6.28 -9.82 9.46
CA THR A 179 5.26 -8.92 10.05
C THR A 179 4.18 -9.67 10.82
N THR A 180 3.82 -10.89 10.44
CA THR A 180 2.78 -11.66 11.13
C THR A 180 3.16 -11.97 12.59
N PRO A 181 4.31 -12.61 12.89
CA PRO A 181 4.66 -12.89 14.28
C PRO A 181 4.88 -11.62 15.10
N MET A 182 5.43 -10.56 14.50
CA MET A 182 5.58 -9.26 15.14
C MET A 182 4.25 -8.65 15.59
N TYR A 183 3.24 -8.63 14.72
CA TYR A 183 1.94 -8.06 15.06
C TYR A 183 1.10 -8.96 15.97
N LEU A 184 1.20 -10.28 15.86
CA LEU A 184 0.55 -11.18 16.83
C LEU A 184 1.14 -10.99 18.23
N ARG A 185 2.46 -10.85 18.37
CA ARG A 185 3.09 -10.54 19.66
C ARG A 185 2.65 -9.19 20.20
N LYS A 186 2.60 -8.15 19.37
CA LYS A 186 2.09 -6.82 19.79
C LYS A 186 0.62 -6.86 20.22
N ALA A 187 -0.22 -7.61 19.51
CA ALA A 187 -1.60 -7.85 19.93
C ALA A 187 -1.65 -8.54 21.30
N ALA A 188 -0.81 -9.55 21.53
CA ALA A 188 -0.73 -10.23 22.82
C ALA A 188 -0.33 -9.28 23.97
N LEU A 189 0.65 -8.40 23.73
CA LEU A 189 1.04 -7.37 24.71
C LEU A 189 -0.12 -6.42 25.03
N ALA A 190 -0.87 -5.99 24.01
CA ALA A 190 -2.04 -5.15 24.21
C ALA A 190 -3.15 -5.87 24.99
N TYR A 191 -3.40 -7.16 24.72
CA TYR A 191 -4.35 -7.97 25.50
C TYR A 191 -3.91 -8.17 26.95
N SER A 192 -2.63 -8.42 27.17
CA SER A 192 -2.06 -8.53 28.51
C SER A 192 -2.23 -7.24 29.31
N ALA A 193 -2.00 -6.08 28.69
CA ALA A 193 -2.22 -4.77 29.31
C ALA A 193 -3.71 -4.51 29.67
N MET A 194 -4.64 -5.25 29.07
CA MET A 194 -6.07 -5.21 29.40
C MET A 194 -6.48 -6.29 30.42
N GLY A 195 -5.57 -7.14 30.87
CA GLY A 195 -5.84 -8.27 31.76
C GLY A 195 -6.39 -9.53 31.06
N ASP A 196 -6.42 -9.56 29.73
CA ASP A 196 -6.86 -10.74 28.96
C ASP A 196 -5.68 -11.70 28.72
N ALA A 197 -5.25 -12.35 29.81
CA ALA A 197 -4.12 -13.27 29.79
C ALA A 197 -4.36 -14.47 28.85
N ALA A 198 -5.59 -14.98 28.79
CA ALA A 198 -5.94 -16.12 27.95
C ALA A 198 -5.74 -15.82 26.47
N LYS A 199 -6.20 -14.64 26.00
CA LYS A 199 -6.00 -14.26 24.60
C LYS A 199 -4.55 -13.93 24.30
N ALA A 200 -3.84 -13.27 25.23
CA ALA A 200 -2.42 -13.01 25.09
C ALA A 200 -1.61 -14.32 24.93
N GLU A 201 -1.82 -15.30 25.81
CA GLU A 201 -1.13 -16.60 25.77
C GLU A 201 -1.42 -17.35 24.46
N ALA A 202 -2.67 -17.38 24.01
CA ALA A 202 -3.04 -18.03 22.75
C ALA A 202 -2.30 -17.43 21.54
N LEU A 203 -2.16 -16.11 21.49
CA LEU A 203 -1.42 -15.43 20.44
C LEU A 203 0.08 -15.69 20.53
N LEU A 204 0.68 -15.61 21.73
CA LEU A 204 2.11 -15.91 21.92
C LEU A 204 2.44 -17.36 21.56
N LYS A 205 1.58 -18.30 21.93
CA LYS A 205 1.71 -19.71 21.52
C LYS A 205 1.67 -19.85 19.99
N THR A 206 0.76 -19.14 19.32
CA THR A 206 0.70 -19.11 17.85
C THR A 206 2.01 -18.61 17.25
N VAL A 207 2.58 -17.53 17.82
CA VAL A 207 3.88 -16.98 17.40
C VAL A 207 4.98 -18.04 17.54
N SER A 208 5.08 -18.70 18.69
CA SER A 208 6.13 -19.69 18.98
C SER A 208 6.00 -20.97 18.13
N GLU A 209 4.78 -21.45 17.89
CA GLU A 209 4.54 -22.69 17.15
C GLU A 209 4.65 -22.52 15.63
N GLN A 210 4.09 -21.43 15.07
CA GLN A 210 4.01 -21.23 13.63
C GLN A 210 5.21 -20.45 13.07
N TYR A 211 5.87 -19.63 13.90
CA TYR A 211 7.01 -18.80 13.48
C TYR A 211 8.26 -19.01 14.35
N PRO A 212 8.70 -20.26 14.62
CA PRO A 212 9.73 -20.56 15.63
C PRO A 212 11.11 -19.94 15.32
N ALA A 213 11.41 -19.65 14.05
CA ALA A 213 12.66 -19.02 13.64
C ALA A 213 12.67 -17.49 13.82
N SER A 214 11.51 -16.87 14.01
CA SER A 214 11.36 -15.42 14.10
C SER A 214 12.00 -14.85 15.38
N TYR A 215 12.38 -13.58 15.34
CA TYR A 215 12.79 -12.86 16.55
C TYR A 215 11.65 -12.83 17.57
N ASP A 216 10.42 -12.57 17.11
CA ASP A 216 9.25 -12.45 17.98
C ASP A 216 8.86 -13.74 18.69
N ALA A 217 9.15 -14.93 18.12
CA ALA A 217 8.99 -16.19 18.84
C ALA A 217 9.94 -16.30 20.04
N ARG A 218 11.19 -15.84 19.90
CA ARG A 218 12.15 -15.83 21.02
C ARG A 218 11.72 -14.86 22.12
N GLU A 219 11.15 -13.72 21.74
CA GLU A 219 10.58 -12.76 22.69
C GLU A 219 9.28 -13.27 23.31
N ALA A 220 8.45 -13.99 22.56
CA ALA A 220 7.21 -14.57 23.07
C ALA A 220 7.47 -15.58 24.19
N THR A 221 8.47 -16.46 24.05
CA THR A 221 8.82 -17.43 25.11
C THR A 221 9.13 -16.74 26.44
N LYS A 222 9.86 -15.61 26.43
CA LYS A 222 10.20 -14.85 27.65
C LYS A 222 9.00 -14.23 28.37
N LEU A 223 7.85 -14.12 27.69
CA LEU A 223 6.64 -13.50 28.23
C LEU A 223 5.64 -14.53 28.79
N VAL A 224 5.85 -15.82 28.51
CA VAL A 224 4.98 -16.93 28.94
C VAL A 224 5.57 -17.68 30.14
N ASP A 225 6.89 -17.63 30.32
CA ASP A 225 7.62 -18.17 31.49
C ASP A 225 7.55 -17.24 32.71
#